data_AF-A0A1N6XXY7-F1
#
_entry.id   AF-A0A1N6XXY7-F1
#
_cell.length_a   1.000
_cell.length_b   1.000
_cell.length_c   1.000
_cell.angle_alpha   90.00
_cell.angle_beta   90.00
_cell.angle_gamma   90.00
#
_symmetry.space_group_name_H-M   'P 1'
#
loop_
_entity.id
_entity.type
_entity.pdbx_description
1 polymer ?
#
loop_
_entity_poly.entity_id
_entity_poly.type
_entity_poly.pdbx_seq_one_letter_code
_entity_poly.pdbx_strand_id
1 'polypeptide(L)'
;MAIEVRIPTILRSYTGGAKVVEGAGDTLGDLLTDLDSRHSGLRARLVTEAGALHRFVNVYVNDEDVRFLGALDAKLSDGDSVTILPAVAGGAFGFAAAAIGDQKLAPTVEPDRRASAADR
;
A
#
# COMPACT_ATOMS: atom_id res chain seq x y z
N MET A 1 -10.16 -0.31 13.69
CA MET A 1 -9.95 -1.02 12.44
C MET A 1 -8.79 -0.35 11.72
N ALA A 2 -7.68 -1.04 11.54
CA ALA A 2 -6.49 -0.58 10.85
C ALA A 2 -6.25 -1.49 9.64
N ILE A 3 -6.38 -0.92 8.46
CA ILE A 3 -6.18 -1.59 7.17
C ILE A 3 -4.92 -1.00 6.54
N GLU A 4 -3.98 -1.86 6.17
CA GLU A 4 -2.76 -1.43 5.50
C GLU A 4 -3.05 -1.20 4.01
N VAL A 5 -2.71 -0.02 3.47
CA VAL A 5 -2.97 0.31 2.07
C VAL A 5 -1.66 0.61 1.34
N ARG A 6 -1.31 -0.25 0.37
CA ARG A 6 -0.12 -0.11 -0.48
C ARG A 6 -0.37 0.86 -1.63
N ILE A 7 0.45 1.90 -1.70
CA ILE A 7 0.30 3.01 -2.65
C ILE A 7 1.34 2.89 -3.79
N PRO A 8 0.90 2.76 -5.05
CA PRO A 8 1.80 2.68 -6.19
C PRO A 8 2.51 4.02 -6.41
N THR A 9 3.73 3.97 -6.94
CA THR A 9 4.61 5.15 -7.09
C THR A 9 3.90 6.36 -7.71
N ILE A 10 3.07 6.15 -8.73
CA ILE A 10 2.33 7.21 -9.43
C ILE A 10 1.30 7.96 -8.56
N LEU A 11 0.86 7.36 -7.44
CA LEU A 11 -0.10 7.97 -6.51
C LEU A 11 0.56 8.48 -5.23
N ARG A 12 1.87 8.28 -5.05
CA ARG A 12 2.56 8.69 -3.81
C ARG A 12 2.63 10.21 -3.63
N SER A 13 2.42 11.01 -4.68
CA SER A 13 2.30 12.46 -4.54
C SER A 13 1.10 12.89 -3.67
N TYR A 14 0.04 12.08 -3.61
CA TYR A 14 -1.13 12.33 -2.74
C TYR A 14 -0.86 11.96 -1.27
N THR A 15 0.09 11.06 -1.03
CA THR A 15 0.42 10.53 0.31
C THR A 15 1.74 11.05 0.85
N GLY A 16 2.26 12.17 0.31
CA GLY A 16 3.51 12.77 0.76
C GLY A 16 4.74 11.86 0.54
N GLY A 17 4.69 10.96 -0.43
CA GLY A 17 5.74 9.99 -0.72
C GLY A 17 5.59 8.63 -0.04
N ALA A 18 4.62 8.47 0.87
CA ALA A 18 4.44 7.24 1.63
C ALA A 18 4.04 6.06 0.71
N LYS A 19 4.79 4.96 0.83
CA LYS A 19 4.53 3.70 0.10
C LYS A 19 3.35 2.90 0.68
N VAL A 20 3.07 3.11 1.95
CA VAL A 20 2.05 2.45 2.73
C VAL A 20 1.41 3.52 3.61
N VAL A 21 0.09 3.51 3.67
CA VAL A 21 -0.70 4.34 4.56
C VAL A 21 -1.73 3.46 5.25
N GLU A 22 -2.18 3.84 6.42
CA GLU A 22 -3.28 3.15 7.11
C GLU A 22 -4.60 3.82 6.78
N GLY A 23 -5.69 3.06 6.81
CA GLY A 23 -7.05 3.60 6.76
C GLY A 23 -8.07 2.70 7.43
N ALA A 24 -9.32 3.17 7.44
CA ALA A 24 -10.45 2.49 8.06
C ALA A 24 -11.71 2.61 7.20
N GLY A 25 -12.51 1.54 7.17
CA GLY A 25 -13.82 1.50 6.54
C GLY A 25 -14.36 0.08 6.46
N ASP A 26 -15.68 -0.09 6.62
CA ASP A 26 -16.33 -1.42 6.60
C ASP A 26 -16.38 -2.01 5.18
N THR A 27 -16.21 -1.16 4.17
CA THR A 27 -16.10 -1.52 2.76
C THR A 27 -14.91 -0.83 2.10
N LEU A 28 -14.53 -1.29 0.90
CA LEU A 28 -13.55 -0.59 0.08
C LEU A 28 -13.97 0.87 -0.20
N GLY A 29 -15.24 1.13 -0.48
CA GLY A 29 -15.76 2.47 -0.70
C GLY A 29 -15.55 3.40 0.49
N ASP A 30 -15.79 2.89 1.70
CA ASP A 30 -15.58 3.62 2.95
C ASP A 30 -14.10 3.89 3.19
N LEU A 31 -13.25 2.87 3.00
CA LEU A 31 -11.80 3.01 3.11
C LEU A 31 -11.25 4.08 2.15
N LEU A 32 -11.68 4.08 0.89
CA LEU A 32 -11.25 5.07 -0.08
C LEU A 32 -11.73 6.49 0.28
N THR A 33 -12.89 6.60 0.93
CA THR A 33 -13.41 7.89 1.42
C THR A 33 -12.61 8.40 2.61
N ASP A 34 -12.28 7.54 3.56
CA ASP A 34 -11.40 7.86 4.70
C ASP A 34 -10.02 8.30 4.21
N LEU A 35 -9.41 7.55 3.29
CA LEU A 35 -8.11 7.92 2.71
C LEU A 35 -8.15 9.28 2.02
N ASP A 36 -9.20 9.60 1.26
CA ASP A 36 -9.31 10.88 0.56
C ASP A 36 -9.45 12.06 1.53
N SER A 37 -10.09 11.85 2.69
CA SER A 37 -10.20 12.89 3.72
C SER A 37 -8.83 13.32 4.28
N ARG A 38 -7.84 12.41 4.26
CA ARG A 38 -6.47 12.62 4.74
C ARG A 38 -5.47 12.87 3.60
N HIS A 39 -5.79 12.42 2.39
CA HIS A 39 -4.97 12.46 1.17
C HIS A 39 -5.81 12.99 0.00
N SER A 40 -6.19 14.26 0.08
CA SER A 40 -7.15 14.89 -0.83
C SER A 40 -6.84 14.66 -2.31
N GLY A 41 -7.84 14.17 -3.05
CA GLY A 41 -7.76 13.94 -4.49
C GLY A 41 -7.31 12.52 -4.88
N LEU A 42 -6.95 11.68 -3.90
CA LEU A 42 -6.58 10.28 -4.14
C LEU A 42 -7.76 9.48 -4.69
N ARG A 43 -8.96 9.64 -4.11
CA ARG A 43 -10.14 8.84 -4.52
C ARG A 43 -10.55 9.13 -5.95
N ALA A 44 -10.45 10.38 -6.40
CA ALA A 44 -10.73 10.76 -7.78
C ALA A 44 -9.81 10.10 -8.82
N ARG A 45 -8.67 9.53 -8.41
CA ARG A 45 -7.79 8.73 -9.28
C ARG A 45 -8.17 7.26 -9.35
N LEU A 46 -8.97 6.78 -8.39
CA LEU A 46 -9.33 5.38 -8.22
C LEU A 46 -10.77 5.11 -8.62
N VAL A 47 -11.64 6.09 -8.39
CA VAL A 47 -13.09 6.00 -8.58
C VAL A 47 -13.51 7.05 -9.61
N THR A 48 -14.37 6.64 -10.53
CA THR A 48 -14.99 7.49 -11.55
C THR A 48 -16.10 8.35 -10.92
N GLU A 49 -16.51 9.42 -11.61
CA GLU A 49 -17.65 10.26 -11.21
C GLU A 49 -18.97 9.45 -11.08
N ALA A 50 -19.09 8.33 -11.80
CA ALA A 50 -20.24 7.43 -11.71
C ALA A 50 -20.21 6.52 -10.46
N GLY A 51 -19.21 6.66 -9.58
CA GLY A 51 -19.09 5.87 -8.36
C GLY A 51 -18.60 4.44 -8.59
N ALA A 52 -17.88 4.17 -9.69
CA ALA A 52 -17.28 2.86 -9.97
C ALA A 52 -15.75 2.95 -10.04
N LEU A 53 -15.04 1.85 -9.73
CA LEU A 53 -13.58 1.78 -9.90
C LEU A 53 -13.17 2.08 -11.34
N HIS A 54 -12.10 2.83 -11.51
CA HIS A 54 -11.53 3.10 -12.84
C HIS A 54 -11.08 1.79 -13.50
N ARG A 55 -11.37 1.62 -14.80
CA ARG A 55 -10.93 0.42 -15.56
C ARG A 55 -9.41 0.21 -15.60
N PHE A 56 -8.65 1.26 -15.32
CA PHE A 56 -7.18 1.26 -15.32
C PHE A 56 -6.59 1.15 -13.91
N VAL A 57 -7.40 0.78 -12.93
CA VAL A 57 -6.98 0.58 -11.55
C VAL A 57 -7.43 -0.82 -11.14
N ASN A 58 -6.48 -1.62 -10.65
CA ASN A 58 -6.76 -2.90 -10.02
C ASN A 58 -6.56 -2.72 -8.52
N VAL A 59 -7.51 -3.23 -7.75
CA VAL A 59 -7.46 -3.18 -6.30
C VAL A 59 -7.59 -4.60 -5.79
N TYR A 60 -6.77 -4.95 -4.82
CA TYR A 60 -6.75 -6.27 -4.22
C TYR A 60 -6.93 -6.14 -2.71
N VAL A 61 -7.72 -7.04 -2.12
CA VAL A 61 -7.82 -7.23 -0.67
C VAL A 61 -7.23 -8.59 -0.38
N ASN A 62 -6.15 -8.65 0.41
CA ASN A 62 -5.44 -9.89 0.73
C ASN A 62 -5.12 -10.74 -0.51
N ASP A 63 -4.60 -10.10 -1.56
CA ASP A 63 -4.23 -10.68 -2.86
C ASP A 63 -5.40 -11.13 -3.76
N GLU A 64 -6.65 -10.89 -3.38
CA GLU A 64 -7.84 -11.17 -4.19
C GLU A 64 -8.39 -9.90 -4.87
N ASP A 65 -8.67 -9.95 -6.19
CA ASP A 65 -9.20 -8.80 -6.94
C ASP A 65 -10.62 -8.46 -6.48
N VAL A 66 -10.81 -7.22 -6.04
CA VAL A 66 -12.08 -6.76 -5.46
C VAL A 66 -13.25 -6.84 -6.43
N ARG A 67 -13.01 -6.90 -7.75
CA ARG A 67 -14.09 -7.08 -8.74
C ARG A 67 -14.86 -8.38 -8.57
N PHE A 68 -14.25 -9.40 -7.97
CA PHE A 68 -14.92 -10.66 -7.62
C PHE A 68 -15.52 -10.63 -6.21
N LEU A 69 -15.18 -9.63 -5.40
CA LEU A 69 -15.61 -9.44 -4.02
C LEU A 69 -16.73 -8.41 -3.84
N GLY A 70 -17.26 -7.83 -4.93
CA GLY A 70 -18.29 -6.78 -4.87
C GLY A 70 -17.76 -5.36 -5.16
N ALA A 71 -16.55 -5.23 -5.69
CA ALA A 71 -15.89 -3.98 -6.05
C ALA A 71 -15.80 -3.01 -4.87
N LEU A 72 -16.52 -1.88 -4.92
CA LEU A 72 -16.50 -0.89 -3.83
C LEU A 72 -17.25 -1.38 -2.59
N ASP A 73 -18.17 -2.33 -2.74
CA ASP A 73 -18.93 -2.90 -1.62
C ASP A 73 -18.19 -4.07 -0.95
N ALA A 74 -16.99 -4.43 -1.46
CA ALA A 74 -16.15 -5.48 -0.89
C ALA A 74 -15.91 -5.19 0.60
N LYS A 75 -16.28 -6.17 1.44
CA LYS A 75 -16.18 -6.06 2.91
C LYS A 75 -14.73 -6.16 3.35
N LEU A 76 -14.36 -5.30 4.28
CA LEU A 76 -13.03 -5.26 4.88
C LEU A 76 -13.11 -5.59 6.37
N SER A 77 -12.02 -6.17 6.87
CA SER A 77 -11.82 -6.52 8.27
C SER A 77 -10.57 -5.84 8.82
N ASP A 78 -10.49 -5.78 10.15
CA ASP A 78 -9.29 -5.30 10.84
C ASP A 78 -8.07 -6.16 10.51
N GLY A 79 -6.96 -5.52 10.17
CA GLY A 79 -5.72 -6.18 9.77
C GLY A 79 -5.63 -6.58 8.29
N ASP A 80 -6.65 -6.30 7.47
CA ASP A 80 -6.58 -6.54 6.03
C ASP A 80 -5.49 -5.71 5.35
N SER A 81 -4.96 -6.23 4.25
CA SER A 81 -4.04 -5.53 3.36
C SER A 81 -4.70 -5.23 2.03
N VAL A 82 -4.77 -3.95 1.67
CA VAL A 82 -5.28 -3.46 0.39
C VAL A 82 -4.13 -3.01 -0.51
N THR A 83 -4.08 -3.52 -1.73
CA THR A 83 -3.06 -3.14 -2.73
C THR A 83 -3.71 -2.46 -3.92
N ILE A 84 -3.23 -1.26 -4.25
CA ILE A 84 -3.67 -0.51 -5.43
C ILE A 84 -2.60 -0.62 -6.51
N LEU A 85 -2.96 -1.13 -7.69
CA LEU A 85 -2.08 -1.23 -8.84
C LEU A 85 -2.67 -0.51 -10.06
N PRO A 86 -1.88 0.30 -10.78
CA PRO A 86 -2.29 0.75 -12.11
C PRO A 86 -2.38 -0.47 -13.05
N ALA A 87 -3.41 -0.51 -13.88
CA ALA A 87 -3.50 -1.49 -14.94
C ALA A 87 -2.51 -1.12 -16.04
N VAL A 88 -1.36 -1.78 -16.04
CA VAL A 88 -0.39 -1.73 -17.14
C VAL A 88 -0.61 -2.97 -18.01
N ALA A 89 -0.95 -2.76 -19.28
CA ALA A 89 -0.78 -3.80 -20.28
C ALA A 89 0.71 -4.16 -20.30
N GLY A 90 1.03 -5.44 -20.10
CA GLY A 90 2.39 -5.94 -19.91
C GLY A 90 3.39 -5.31 -20.89
N GLY A 91 4.27 -4.48 -20.36
CA GLY A 91 5.34 -3.82 -21.10
C GLY A 91 6.54 -3.70 -20.19
N ALA A 92 7.70 -4.13 -20.69
CA ALA A 92 8.94 -4.40 -19.96
C ALA A 92 9.66 -3.17 -19.35
N PHE A 93 8.95 -2.32 -18.62
CA PHE A 93 9.53 -1.22 -17.86
C PHE A 93 9.01 -1.20 -16.42
N GLY A 94 9.80 -1.84 -15.53
CA GLY A 94 10.03 -1.34 -14.18
C GLY A 94 8.89 -1.40 -13.17
N PHE A 95 8.34 -2.58 -12.91
CA PHE A 95 7.77 -2.86 -11.58
C PHE A 95 8.49 -4.07 -11.01
N ALA A 96 9.49 -3.83 -10.16
CA ALA A 96 9.94 -4.86 -9.24
C ALA A 96 8.77 -5.12 -8.30
N ALA A 97 8.13 -6.28 -8.45
CA ALA A 97 7.24 -6.83 -7.44
C ALA A 97 8.09 -7.00 -6.17
N ALA A 98 8.03 -6.02 -5.27
CA ALA A 98 8.64 -6.12 -3.96
C ALA A 98 7.78 -7.11 -3.16
N ALA A 99 8.27 -8.35 -3.08
CA ALA A 99 7.69 -9.45 -2.35
C ALA A 99 7.32 -9.04 -0.91
N ILE A 100 6.16 -9.50 -0.49
CA ILE A 100 5.64 -9.40 0.87
C ILE A 100 6.15 -10.63 1.64
N GLY A 101 6.80 -10.40 2.79
CA GLY A 101 7.07 -11.39 3.84
C GLY A 101 8.49 -11.98 3.85
N ASP A 102 9.28 -11.76 4.91
CA ASP A 102 9.20 -12.58 6.13
C ASP A 102 9.97 -11.94 7.32
N GLN A 103 9.80 -12.51 8.49
CA GLN A 103 9.91 -11.99 9.86
C GLN A 103 11.31 -11.60 10.41
N LYS A 104 11.30 -10.53 11.23
CA LYS A 104 11.82 -10.41 12.62
C LYS A 104 13.06 -11.24 13.04
N LEU A 105 14.15 -10.55 13.43
CA LEU A 105 14.78 -10.72 14.74
C LEU A 105 15.58 -9.47 15.18
N ALA A 106 15.59 -9.26 16.50
CA ALA A 106 15.92 -8.07 17.29
C ALA A 106 17.42 -7.64 17.28
N PRO A 107 17.77 -6.45 17.84
CA PRO A 107 19.13 -5.93 17.84
C PRO A 107 19.97 -6.53 18.97
N THR A 108 21.25 -6.81 18.70
CA THR A 108 22.24 -7.10 19.77
C THR A 108 23.27 -5.98 19.79
N VAL A 109 23.30 -5.27 20.92
CA VAL A 109 24.21 -4.18 21.26
C VAL A 109 25.47 -4.73 21.93
N GLU A 110 26.64 -4.36 21.38
CA GLU A 110 28.00 -4.12 21.96
C GLU A 110 28.72 -5.25 22.78
N PRO A 111 30.05 -5.20 23.08
CA PRO A 111 30.95 -4.05 23.02
C PRO A 111 32.39 -4.21 22.49
N ASP A 112 32.90 -3.04 22.09
CA ASP A 112 34.23 -2.46 22.38
C ASP A 112 35.43 -3.40 22.59
N ARG A 113 36.39 -3.35 21.66
CA ARG A 113 37.80 -3.67 21.96
C ARG A 113 38.72 -2.57 21.42
N ARG A 114 39.03 -1.64 22.33
CA ARG A 114 40.35 -1.06 22.59
C ARG A 114 41.49 -1.46 21.63
N ALA A 115 42.03 -0.43 21.00
CA ALA A 115 43.46 -0.07 20.98
C ALA A 115 44.51 -1.15 20.67
N SER A 116 45.24 -0.97 19.58
CA SER A 116 46.66 -0.66 19.69
C SER A 116 47.13 0.11 18.46
N ALA A 117 47.73 1.26 18.73
CA ALA A 117 48.48 2.06 17.79
C ALA A 117 49.88 1.45 17.56
N ALA A 118 50.47 1.85 16.43
CA ALA A 118 51.88 2.22 16.24
C ALA A 118 53.00 1.16 16.35
N ASP A 119 53.92 1.30 15.39
CA ASP A 119 55.38 1.19 15.56
C ASP A 119 56.03 -0.18 15.29
N ARG A 120 56.32 -0.46 14.01
CA ARG A 120 57.69 -0.55 13.43
C ARG A 120 57.71 -1.17 12.03
#